data_AF-A0A9X8VKA3-F1
#
_entry.id   AF-A0A9X8VKA3-F1
#
_cell.length_a   1.000
_cell.length_b   1.000
_cell.length_c   1.000
_cell.angle_alpha   90.00
_cell.angle_beta   90.00
_cell.angle_gamma   90.00
#
_symmetry.space_group_name_H-M   'P 1'
#
loop_
_entity.id
_entity.type
_entity.pdbx_description
1 polymer ?
#
loop_
_entity_poly.entity_id
_entity_poly.type
_entity_poly.pdbx_seq_one_letter_code
_entity_poly.pdbx_strand_id
1 'polypeptide(L)' 'FEDDGESEGWRQGDALWLRWEMRCDNQRIMLDITTEGRFRPAWRTLALSLPEGETRALWVNGEPSERFTLE' A
#
# COMPACT_ATOMS: atom_id res chain seq x y z
N PHE A 1 -7.58 2.73 -3.69
CA PHE A 1 -8.04 2.84 -5.08
C PHE A 1 -7.83 4.28 -5.47
N GLU A 2 -7.22 4.53 -6.62
CA GLU A 2 -6.97 5.87 -7.16
C GLU A 2 -7.36 5.87 -8.64
N ASP A 3 -7.99 6.94 -9.11
CA ASP A 3 -8.24 7.22 -10.52
C ASP A 3 -8.07 8.72 -10.79
N ASP A 4 -8.45 9.18 -11.97
CA ASP A 4 -8.37 10.60 -12.33
C ASP A 4 -9.49 11.46 -11.73
N GLY A 5 -10.50 10.85 -11.10
CA GLY A 5 -11.67 11.51 -10.52
C GLY A 5 -12.66 12.11 -11.52
N GLU A 6 -12.42 11.99 -12.83
CA GLU A 6 -13.15 12.73 -13.87
C GLU A 6 -13.74 11.81 -14.95
N SER A 7 -13.03 10.74 -15.31
CA SER A 7 -13.43 9.83 -16.39
C SER A 7 -13.84 8.45 -15.88
N GLU A 8 -14.49 7.67 -16.74
CA GLU A 8 -14.72 6.23 -16.50
C GLU A 8 -13.49 5.37 -16.90
N GLY A 9 -12.29 5.95 -16.97
CA GLY A 9 -11.06 5.25 -17.36
C GLY A 9 -10.77 4.00 -16.53
N TRP A 10 -11.20 4.00 -15.25
CA TRP A 10 -11.09 2.86 -14.35
C TRP A 10 -11.71 1.58 -14.93
N ARG A 11 -12.78 1.67 -15.74
CA ARG A 11 -13.42 0.48 -16.37
C ARG A 11 -12.50 -0.23 -17.37
N GLN A 12 -11.51 0.48 -17.89
CA GLN A 12 -10.56 0.02 -18.90
C GLN A 12 -9.17 -0.26 -18.31
N GLY A 13 -9.02 -0.14 -16.97
CA GLY A 13 -7.76 -0.35 -16.26
C GLY A 13 -6.94 0.93 -16.03
N ASP A 14 -7.47 2.11 -16.35
CA ASP A 14 -6.84 3.41 -16.06
C ASP A 14 -7.19 3.89 -14.64
N ALA A 15 -6.97 3.00 -13.68
CA ALA A 15 -6.99 3.26 -12.25
C ALA A 15 -5.81 2.52 -11.60
N LEU A 16 -5.59 2.78 -10.32
CA LEU A 16 -4.65 2.08 -9.46
C LEU A 16 -5.43 1.40 -8.34
N TRP A 17 -5.37 0.08 -8.31
CA TRP A 17 -5.81 -0.72 -7.16
C TRP A 17 -4.60 -1.06 -6.31
N LEU A 18 -4.53 -0.45 -5.13
CA LEU A 18 -3.67 -0.90 -4.05
C LEU A 18 -4.40 -2.01 -3.29
N ARG A 19 -3.80 -3.18 -3.21
CA ARG A 19 -4.29 -4.30 -2.40
C ARG A 19 -3.27 -4.58 -1.33
N TRP A 20 -3.73 -4.69 -0.09
CA TRP A 20 -2.86 -5.09 1.01
C TRP A 20 -3.45 -6.25 1.80
N GLU A 21 -2.57 -7.17 2.19
CA GLU A 21 -2.87 -8.22 3.15
C GLU A 21 -1.99 -8.00 4.39
N MET A 22 -2.60 -8.03 5.57
CA MET A 22 -1.89 -7.91 6.83
C MET A 22 -1.91 -9.25 7.57
N ARG A 23 -0.73 -9.70 7.99
CA ARG A 23 -0.53 -10.84 8.86
C ARG A 23 0.30 -10.41 10.06
N CYS A 24 0.09 -10.99 11.24
CA CYS A 24 0.92 -10.67 12.40
C CYS A 24 1.09 -11.85 13.33
N ASP A 25 2.19 -11.81 14.07
CA ASP A 25 2.47 -12.66 15.22
C ASP A 25 2.79 -11.78 16.44
N ASN A 26 3.37 -12.36 17.48
CA ASN A 26 3.76 -11.65 18.70
C ASN A 26 5.03 -10.81 18.55
N GLN A 27 5.76 -10.91 17.44
CA GLN A 27 7.02 -10.19 17.20
C GLN A 27 6.90 -9.14 16.08
N ARG A 28 6.07 -9.41 15.06
CA ARG A 28 6.02 -8.57 13.86
C ARG A 28 4.63 -8.48 13.23
N ILE A 29 4.44 -7.37 12.53
CA ILE A 29 3.35 -7.10 11.62
C ILE A 29 3.93 -7.13 10.21
N MET A 30 3.32 -7.89 9.31
CA MET A 30 3.75 -8.04 7.92
C MET A 30 2.62 -7.56 7.03
N LEU A 31 2.95 -6.64 6.14
CA LEU A 31 2.04 -6.03 5.19
C LEU A 31 2.53 -6.34 3.78
N ASP A 32 1.78 -7.16 3.06
CA ASP A 32 2.04 -7.46 1.65
C ASP A 32 1.16 -6.54 0.81
N ILE A 33 1.78 -5.59 0.11
CA ILE A 33 1.12 -4.62 -0.77
C ILE A 33 1.41 -4.97 -2.23
N THR A 34 0.35 -5.14 -2.99
CA THR A 34 0.39 -5.33 -4.44
C THR A 34 -0.39 -4.23 -5.13
N THR A 35 -0.02 -3.96 -6.38
CA THR A 35 -0.62 -2.91 -7.19
C THR A 35 -1.11 -3.48 -8.51
N GLU A 36 -2.23 -2.94 -8.99
CA GLU A 36 -2.84 -3.32 -10.25
C GLU A 36 -3.31 -2.05 -10.97
N GLY A 37 -3.25 -2.07 -12.30
CA GLY A 37 -3.72 -0.98 -13.16
C GLY A 37 -2.64 0.01 -13.60
N ARG A 38 -3.03 0.91 -14.52
CA ARG A 38 -2.10 1.79 -15.26
C ARG A 38 -1.97 3.19 -14.68
N PHE A 39 -2.95 3.63 -13.89
CA PHE A 39 -2.92 4.97 -13.34
C PHE A 39 -1.71 5.15 -12.41
N ARG A 40 -1.13 6.35 -12.43
CA ARG A 40 -0.04 6.75 -11.54
C ARG A 40 -0.49 8.00 -10.79
N PRO A 41 -0.77 7.90 -9.48
CA PRO A 41 -1.20 9.04 -8.70
C PRO A 41 -0.07 10.05 -8.54
N ALA A 42 -0.39 11.26 -8.09
CA ALA A 42 0.60 12.31 -7.84
C ALA A 42 1.57 11.96 -6.70
N TRP A 43 1.14 11.11 -5.76
CA TRP A 43 1.99 10.61 -4.69
C TRP A 43 2.85 9.44 -5.19
N ARG A 44 4.04 9.29 -4.59
CA ARG A 44 4.95 8.17 -4.90
C ARG A 44 5.16 7.21 -3.73
N THR A 45 5.04 7.71 -2.50
CA THR A 45 5.31 6.94 -1.29
C THR A 45 4.16 7.09 -0.30
N LEU A 46 3.72 5.96 0.24
CA LEU A 46 2.83 5.89 1.40
C LEU A 46 3.68 5.77 2.66
N ALA A 47 3.42 6.64 3.63
CA ALA A 47 3.91 6.46 4.99
C ALA A 47 2.93 5.57 5.76
N LEU A 48 3.45 4.56 6.44
CA LEU A 48 2.69 3.63 7.27
C LEU A 48 2.96 3.97 8.73
N SER A 49 1.91 4.12 9.52
CA SER A 49 2.00 4.34 10.95
C SER A 49 1.27 3.22 11.69
N LEU A 50 1.81 2.86 12.85
CA LEU A 50 1.16 1.96 13.79
C LEU A 50 0.52 2.78 14.92
N PRO A 51 -0.51 2.24 15.60
CA PRO A 51 -1.07 2.87 16.78
C PRO A 51 -0.01 3.12 17.85
N GLU A 52 -0.24 4.15 18.67
CA GLU A 52 0.63 4.44 19.82
C GLU A 52 0.75 3.21 20.74
N GLY A 53 1.97 2.91 21.17
CA GLY A 53 2.26 1.76 22.04
C GLY A 53 2.41 0.42 21.32
N GLU A 54 2.20 0.35 20.00
CA GLU A 54 2.61 -0.81 19.22
C GLU A 54 4.14 -0.90 19.18
N THR A 55 4.67 -2.10 19.45
CA THR A 55 6.12 -2.34 19.59
C THR A 55 6.64 -3.40 18.63
N ARG A 56 5.74 -4.14 17.97
CA ARG A 56 6.10 -5.13 16.96
C ARG A 56 6.73 -4.46 15.75
N ALA A 57 7.72 -5.12 15.16
CA ALA A 57 8.37 -4.61 13.96
C ALA A 57 7.40 -4.63 12.77
N LEU A 58 7.35 -3.55 11.98
CA LEU A 58 6.61 -3.50 10.73
C LEU A 58 7.48 -3.95 9.57
N TRP A 59 6.95 -4.87 8.77
CA TRP A 59 7.56 -5.38 7.55
C TRP A 59 6.62 -5.12 6.40
N VAL A 60 7.15 -4.58 5.30
CA VAL A 60 6.41 -4.28 4.08
C VAL A 60 7.06 -5.07 2.96
N ASN A 61 6.29 -5.91 2.27
CA ASN A 61 6.77 -6.74 1.14
C ASN A 61 8.03 -7.55 1.48
N GLY A 62 8.08 -8.10 2.69
CA GLY A 62 9.19 -8.96 3.15
C GLY A 62 10.39 -8.22 3.75
N GLU A 63 10.38 -6.88 3.85
CA GLU A 63 11.49 -6.10 4.40
C GLU A 63 11.04 -5.18 5.55
N PRO A 64 11.88 -4.95 6.59
CA PRO A 64 11.58 -3.97 7.65
C PRO A 64 11.41 -2.57 7.05
N SER A 65 10.22 -1.99 7.19
CA SER A 65 9.91 -0.68 6.59
C SER A 65 8.65 -0.06 7.20
N GLU A 66 8.62 1.26 7.22
CA GLU A 66 7.43 2.08 7.53
C GLU A 66 6.89 2.78 6.28
N ARG A 67 7.32 2.33 5.10
CA ARG A 67 7.01 2.96 3.83
C ARG A 67 6.75 1.93 2.74
N PHE A 68 5.82 2.29 1.86
CA PHE A 68 5.64 1.63 0.58
C PHE A 68 5.84 2.66 -0.54
N THR A 69 6.72 2.37 -1.49
CA THR A 69 6.95 3.22 -2.65
C THR A 69 6.41 2.53 -3.88
N LEU A 70 5.55 3.24 -4.61
CA LEU A 70 5.04 2.80 -5.90
C LEU A 70 6.19 2.84 -6.93
N GLU A 71 6.38 1.72 -7.63
CA GLU A 71 7.38 1.57 -8.71
C GLU A 71 6.95 2.24 -10.03
#